data_AF-A0A660N3N5-F1
#
_entry.id   AF-A0A660N3N5-F1
#
_cell.length_a   1.000
_cell.length_b   1.000
_cell.length_c   1.000
_cell.angle_alpha   90.00
_cell.angle_beta   90.00
_cell.angle_gamma   90.00
#
_symmetry.space_group_name_H-M   'P 1'
#
loop_
_entity.id
_entity.type
_entity.pdbx_description
1 polymer ?
#
loop_
_entity_poly.entity_id
_entity_poly.type
_entity_poly.pdbx_seq_one_letter_code
_entity_poly.pdbx_strand_id
1 'polypeptide(L)' 'MYAVVKTGGKQYKVTVGEKLNVEQIPAELDSQIELTEVLMIADG' A
#
# COMPACT_ATOMS: atom_id res chain seq x y z
N MET A 1 -9.09 6.33 9.73
CA MET A 1 -7.85 6.64 9.00
C MET A 1 -7.75 5.80 7.73
N TYR A 2 -7.50 6.42 6.58
CA TYR A 2 -7.10 5.73 5.34
C TYR A 2 -5.94 6.46 4.68
N ALA A 3 -5.18 5.76 3.83
CA ALA A 3 -4.14 6.37 3.01
C ALA A 3 -4.36 6.03 1.54
N VAL A 4 -3.83 6.87 0.65
CA VAL A 4 -3.68 6.56 -0.78
C VAL A 4 -2.20 6.35 -1.03
N VAL A 5 -1.83 5.14 -1.47
CA VAL A 5 -0.45 4.75 -1.79
C VAL A 5 -0.33 4.41 -3.27
N LYS A 6 0.85 4.60 -3.84
CA LYS A 6 1.15 4.25 -5.23
C LYS A 6 2.17 3.12 -5.28
N THR A 7 1.83 2.06 -6.00
CA THR A 7 2.72 0.93 -6.28
C THR A 7 2.34 0.29 -7.61
N GLY A 8 3.29 -0.32 -8.32
CA GLY A 8 3.02 -0.94 -9.62
C GLY A 8 2.37 -0.02 -10.67
N GLY A 9 2.61 1.30 -10.58
CA GLY A 9 1.99 2.31 -11.47
C GLY A 9 0.52 2.64 -11.19
N LYS A 10 -0.10 2.01 -10.19
CA LYS A 10 -1.51 2.23 -9.79
C LYS A 10 -1.59 2.87 -8.41
N GLN A 11 -2.71 3.54 -8.15
CA GLN A 11 -3.03 4.11 -6.84
C GLN A 11 -4.01 3.21 -6.10
N TYR A 12 -3.77 3.03 -4.80
CA TYR A 12 -4.56 2.18 -3.94
C TYR A 12 -4.96 2.94 -2.69
N LYS A 13 -6.24 2.88 -2.34
CA LYS A 13 -6.71 3.31 -1.02
C LYS A 13 -6.55 2.14 -0.07
N VAL A 14 -5.91 2.38 1.08
CA VAL A 14 -5.59 1.36 2.06
C VAL A 14 -6.10 1.74 3.46
N THR A 15 -6.50 0.73 4.21
CA THR A 15 -6.85 0.83 5.62
C THR A 15 -6.07 -0.21 6.43
N VAL A 16 -5.87 0.05 7.73
CA VAL A 16 -5.12 -0.85 8.59
C VAL A 16 -5.87 -2.18 8.75
N GLY A 17 -5.15 -3.30 8.55
CA GLY A 17 -5.69 -4.67 8.69
C GLY A 17 -6.35 -5.23 7.42
N GLU A 18 -6.41 -4.45 6.34
CA GLU A 18 -6.97 -4.89 5.06
C GLU A 18 -5.99 -5.76 4.26
N LYS A 19 -6.51 -6.72 3.50
CA LYS A 19 -5.74 -7.44 2.47
C LYS A 19 -5.90 -6.73 1.12
N LEU A 20 -4.79 -6.31 0.53
CA LEU A 20 -4.75 -5.57 -0.72
C LEU A 20 -4.15 -6.43 -1.84
N ASN A 21 -4.85 -6.55 -2.97
CA ASN A 21 -4.27 -7.12 -4.19
C ASN A 21 -3.54 -6.02 -4.96
N VAL A 22 -2.24 -6.22 -5.18
CA VAL A 22 -1.34 -5.31 -5.89
C VAL A 22 -0.63 -6.03 -7.03
N GLU A 23 0.05 -5.26 -7.88
CA GLU A 23 1.00 -5.80 -8.85
C GLU A 23 2.16 -6.52 -8.14
N GLN A 24 2.89 -7.35 -8.89
CA GLN A 24 4.00 -8.12 -8.34
C GLN A 24 5.08 -7.20 -7.73
N ILE A 25 5.47 -7.50 -6.49
CA ILE A 25 6.55 -6.83 -5.77
C ILE A 25 7.69 -7.84 -5.57
N PRO A 26 8.94 -7.49 -5.90
CA PRO A 26 10.09 -8.35 -5.65
C PRO A 26 10.38 -8.39 -4.14
N ALA A 27 9.80 -9.39 -3.47
CA ALA A 27 9.93 -9.61 -2.04
C ALA A 27 9.82 -11.12 -1.73
N GLU A 28 10.44 -11.57 -0.65
CA GLU A 28 10.29 -12.94 -0.18
C GLU A 28 8.95 -13.14 0.51
N LEU A 29 8.46 -14.39 0.54
CA LEU A 29 7.25 -14.72 1.29
C LEU A 29 7.42 -14.33 2.76
N ASP A 30 6.36 -13.77 3.37
CA ASP A 30 6.32 -13.29 4.75
C ASP A 30 7.31 -12.16 5.10
N SER A 31 8.03 -11.60 4.11
CA SER A 31 8.84 -10.41 4.31
C SER A 31 7.98 -9.16 4.46
N GLN A 32 8.44 -8.22 5.30
CA GLN A 32 7.84 -6.89 5.39
C GLN A 32 8.39 -6.01 4.27
N ILE A 33 7.50 -5.25 3.64
CA ILE A 33 7.83 -4.29 2.59
C ILE A 33 7.36 -2.90 3.00
N GLU A 34 8.10 -1.87 2.61
CA GLU A 34 7.72 -0.48 2.81
C GLU A 34 7.20 0.12 1.50
N LEU A 35 5.98 0.67 1.53
CA LEU A 35 5.44 1.45 0.43
C LEU A 35 5.73 2.93 0.69
N THR A 36 6.76 3.46 0.06
CA THR A 36 7.25 4.83 0.31
C THR A 36 6.45 5.91 -0.41
N GLU A 37 5.77 5.58 -1.52
CA GLU A 37 4.95 6.53 -2.28
C GLU A 37 3.55 6.67 -1.66
N VAL A 38 3.44 7.48 -0.61
CA VAL A 38 2.16 7.89 -0.01
C VAL A 38 1.70 9.20 -0.64
N LEU A 39 0.53 9.19 -1.27
CA LEU A 39 -0.06 10.34 -1.96
C LEU A 39 -1.01 11.15 -1.06
N MET A 40 -1.68 10.48 -0.13
CA MET A 40 -2.62 11.12 0.80
C MET A 40 -2.72 10.30 2.07
N ILE A 41 -2.90 10.99 3.20
CA ILE A 41 -3.35 10.41 4.46
C ILE A 41 -4.58 11.20 4.88
N ALA A 42 -5.65 10.48 5.22
CA ALA A 42 -6.88 11.06 5.73
C ALA A 42 -7.16 10.44 7.10
N ASP A 43 -7.13 11.29 8.11
CA ASP A 43 -7.35 10.92 9.50
C ASP A 43 -8.35 11.87 10.14
N GLY A 44 -9.64 11.62 9.88
CA GLY A 44 -10.75 12.44 10.40
C GLY A 44 -11.11 13.61 9.50
#